data_AF-A0AAW3TWC1-F1
#
_entry.id   AF-A0AAW3TWC1-F1
#
_cell.length_a   1.000
_cell.length_b   1.000
_cell.length_c   1.000
_cell.angle_alpha   90.00
_cell.angle_beta   90.00
_cell.angle_gamma   90.00
#
_symmetry.space_group_name_H-M   'P 1'
#
loop_
_entity.id
_entity.type
_entity.pdbx_description
1 polymer ?
#
loop_
_entity_poly.entity_id
_entity_poly.type
_entity_poly.pdbx_seq_one_letter_code
_entity_poly.pdbx_strand_id
1 'polypeptide(L)'
;MAARFALVVSCGLMMATPAMAQFWQCAPYAREISGIDIHGNANTWWSQAAGRYERGHAPKVGAVLAFQSTRRMRVGHVAMVSRVVSDREVLLTHANWSRPGAIERNVRAIDVSAAGDWSEVKVWYGPTGGLGTSSYPTNGFIYSGHAPAIDDEPATPTVDMDTSIIATAAAVPVVPVAAK
;
A
#
# COMPACT_ATOMS: atom_id res chain seq x y z
N MET A 1 56.90 -18.45 -37.40
CA MET A 1 55.94 -17.59 -36.68
C MET A 1 54.68 -18.40 -36.42
N ALA A 2 54.38 -18.75 -35.17
CA ALA A 2 53.10 -19.36 -34.79
C ALA A 2 52.59 -18.61 -33.55
N ALA A 3 51.65 -17.69 -33.77
CA ALA A 3 51.00 -16.95 -32.70
C ALA A 3 49.90 -17.82 -32.10
N ARG A 4 50.06 -18.20 -30.83
CA ARG A 4 49.02 -18.89 -30.05
C ARG A 4 48.09 -17.83 -29.46
N PHE A 5 46.87 -17.75 -29.98
CA PHE A 5 45.79 -16.94 -29.41
C PHE A 5 45.40 -17.51 -28.04
N ALA A 6 45.61 -16.74 -26.98
CA ALA A 6 45.08 -17.06 -25.66
C ALA A 6 43.60 -16.67 -25.62
N LEU A 7 42.72 -17.67 -25.55
CA LEU A 7 41.29 -17.46 -25.31
C LEU A 7 41.10 -17.10 -23.83
N VAL A 8 40.90 -15.81 -23.54
CA VAL A 8 40.51 -15.36 -22.20
C VAL A 8 39.02 -15.62 -22.04
N VAL A 9 38.67 -16.71 -21.35
CA VAL A 9 37.30 -16.96 -20.90
C VAL A 9 37.02 -15.99 -19.75
N SER A 10 36.35 -14.88 -20.06
CA SER A 10 35.85 -13.95 -19.04
C SER A 10 34.62 -14.56 -18.38
N CYS A 11 34.79 -15.10 -17.19
CA CYS A 11 33.70 -15.55 -16.33
C CYS A 11 32.99 -14.30 -15.77
N GLY A 12 31.91 -13.86 -16.42
CA GLY A 12 31.08 -12.78 -15.92
C GLY A 12 30.30 -13.23 -14.68
N LEU A 13 30.77 -12.88 -13.49
CA LEU A 13 29.95 -13.00 -12.27
C LEU A 13 28.77 -12.03 -12.39
N MET A 14 27.57 -12.56 -12.62
CA MET A 14 26.34 -11.84 -12.33
C MET A 14 26.31 -11.57 -10.82
N MET A 15 26.63 -10.35 -10.40
CA MET A 15 26.41 -9.93 -9.02
C MET A 15 24.89 -9.84 -8.80
N ALA A 16 24.34 -10.78 -8.04
CA ALA A 16 22.99 -10.65 -7.53
C ALA A 16 22.95 -9.44 -6.59
N THR A 17 22.27 -8.37 -6.99
CA THR A 17 22.00 -7.23 -6.09
C THR A 17 21.12 -7.73 -4.95
N PRO A 18 21.50 -7.52 -3.67
CA PRO A 18 20.62 -7.89 -2.57
C PRO A 18 19.31 -7.10 -2.70
N ALA A 19 18.19 -7.81 -2.64
CA ALA A 19 16.88 -7.20 -2.55
C ALA A 19 16.80 -6.40 -1.25
N MET A 20 16.88 -5.06 -1.34
CA MET A 20 16.61 -4.19 -0.20
C MET A 20 15.10 -4.17 0.02
N ALA A 21 14.63 -4.84 1.08
CA ALA A 21 13.23 -4.74 1.50
C ALA A 21 12.93 -3.28 1.88
N GLN A 22 12.06 -2.61 1.12
CA GLN A 22 11.56 -1.29 1.48
C GLN A 22 10.69 -1.41 2.74
N PHE A 23 11.03 -0.65 3.79
CA PHE A 23 10.26 -0.63 5.04
C PHE A 23 9.25 0.52 5.01
N TRP A 24 8.02 0.23 4.60
CA TRP A 24 6.99 1.25 4.49
C TRP A 24 6.32 1.56 5.83
N GLN A 25 6.13 2.84 6.12
CA GLN A 25 5.26 3.31 7.20
C GLN A 25 3.91 3.74 6.61
N CYS A 26 2.84 3.67 7.40
CA CYS A 26 1.50 3.98 6.93
C CYS A 26 1.36 5.40 6.36
N ALA A 27 1.86 6.42 7.07
CA ALA A 27 1.76 7.82 6.66
C ALA A 27 2.47 8.14 5.33
N PRO A 28 3.79 7.88 5.15
CA PRO A 28 4.46 8.16 3.88
C PRO A 28 3.89 7.34 2.73
N TYR A 29 3.48 6.08 2.96
CA TYR A 29 2.87 5.27 1.92
C TYR A 29 1.49 5.78 1.52
N ALA A 30 0.63 6.12 2.48
CA ALA A 30 -0.69 6.69 2.22
C ALA A 30 -0.59 7.99 1.41
N ARG A 31 0.38 8.87 1.72
CA ARG A 31 0.65 10.07 0.94
C ARG A 31 1.01 9.76 -0.51
N GLU A 32 1.89 8.78 -0.73
CA GLU A 32 2.30 8.34 -2.07
C GLU A 32 1.11 7.90 -2.92
N ILE A 33 0.25 7.05 -2.35
CA ILE A 33 -0.84 6.42 -3.13
C ILE A 33 -2.12 7.26 -3.21
N SER A 34 -2.34 8.20 -2.28
CA SER A 34 -3.56 9.02 -2.24
C SER A 34 -3.40 10.44 -2.78
N GLY A 35 -2.17 10.94 -2.90
CA GLY A 35 -1.89 12.33 -3.24
C GLY A 35 -2.17 13.34 -2.11
N ILE A 36 -2.54 12.89 -0.90
CA ILE A 36 -2.72 13.78 0.26
C ILE A 36 -1.34 14.19 0.81
N ASP A 37 -0.99 15.45 0.65
CA ASP A 37 0.29 16.04 1.07
C ASP A 37 0.24 16.49 2.55
N ILE A 38 0.04 15.52 3.44
CA ILE A 38 0.13 15.69 4.89
C ILE A 38 1.31 14.88 5.41
N HIS A 39 2.06 15.47 6.35
CA HIS A 39 3.31 14.90 6.87
C HIS A 39 3.24 14.74 8.39
N GLY A 40 4.12 13.90 8.92
CA GLY A 40 4.20 13.59 10.34
C GLY A 40 3.30 12.43 10.77
N ASN A 41 3.12 12.29 12.08
CA ASN A 41 2.41 11.15 12.68
C ASN A 41 0.95 11.07 12.21
N ALA A 42 0.47 9.85 11.96
CA ALA A 42 -0.86 9.59 11.41
C ALA A 42 -2.00 10.20 12.25
N ASN A 43 -1.88 10.19 13.59
CA ASN A 43 -2.87 10.78 14.49
C ASN A 43 -3.05 12.30 14.34
N THR A 44 -2.09 13.00 13.73
CA THR A 44 -2.20 14.45 13.49
C THR A 44 -2.92 14.78 12.18
N TRP A 45 -3.06 13.80 11.27
CA TRP A 45 -3.54 14.04 9.90
C TRP A 45 -4.95 14.62 9.88
N TRP A 46 -5.85 14.13 10.74
CA TRP A 46 -7.22 14.62 10.80
C TRP A 46 -7.30 16.12 11.11
N SER A 47 -6.45 16.60 12.01
CA SER A 47 -6.40 18.02 12.39
C SER A 47 -5.70 18.84 11.31
N GLN A 48 -4.59 18.34 10.75
CA GLN A 48 -3.87 19.01 9.66
C GLN A 48 -4.71 19.14 8.39
N ALA A 49 -5.61 18.19 8.12
CA ALA A 49 -6.49 18.23 6.97
C ALA A 49 -7.53 19.36 7.06
N ALA A 50 -7.87 19.85 8.26
CA ALA A 50 -8.86 20.91 8.41
C ALA A 50 -8.45 22.17 7.63
N GLY A 51 -9.34 22.64 6.76
CA GLY A 51 -9.10 23.81 5.91
C GLY A 51 -8.16 23.58 4.72
N ARG A 52 -7.58 22.38 4.57
CA ARG A 52 -6.69 21.99 3.45
C ARG A 52 -7.31 20.91 2.57
N TYR A 53 -8.03 19.98 3.18
CA TYR A 53 -8.75 18.88 2.54
C TYR A 53 -10.16 18.80 3.11
N GLU A 54 -11.12 18.42 2.29
CA GLU A 54 -12.43 18.06 2.81
C GLU A 54 -12.32 16.82 3.71
N ARG A 55 -13.19 16.75 4.72
CA ARG A 55 -13.25 15.67 5.69
C ARG A 55 -14.70 15.23 5.88
N GLY A 56 -14.94 13.95 6.12
CA GLY A 56 -16.28 13.44 6.36
C GLY A 56 -16.29 11.97 6.77
N HIS A 57 -17.49 11.37 6.79
CA HIS A 57 -17.69 9.99 7.24
C HIS A 57 -18.13 9.05 6.12
N ALA A 58 -18.43 9.58 4.92
CA ALA A 58 -18.77 8.76 3.77
C ALA A 58 -17.48 8.22 3.13
N PRO A 59 -17.34 6.89 2.93
CA PRO A 59 -16.19 6.32 2.25
C PRO A 59 -16.19 6.72 0.77
N LYS A 60 -15.01 7.03 0.24
CA LYS A 60 -14.80 7.30 -1.19
C LYS A 60 -13.49 6.65 -1.63
N VAL A 61 -13.44 6.13 -2.85
CA VAL A 61 -12.19 5.63 -3.44
C VAL A 61 -11.14 6.75 -3.45
N GLY A 62 -9.92 6.43 -3.03
CA GLY A 62 -8.81 7.38 -2.88
C GLY A 62 -8.81 8.17 -1.57
N ALA A 63 -9.92 8.17 -0.80
CA ALA A 63 -9.94 8.81 0.51
C ALA A 63 -9.07 8.06 1.51
N VAL A 64 -8.49 8.78 2.47
CA VAL A 64 -7.68 8.20 3.53
C VAL A 64 -8.48 8.14 4.83
N LEU A 65 -8.73 6.93 5.32
CA LEU A 65 -9.30 6.68 6.64
C LEU A 65 -8.27 7.03 7.71
N ALA A 66 -8.62 7.95 8.60
CA ALA A 66 -7.73 8.45 9.66
C ALA A 66 -8.09 7.85 11.02
N PHE A 67 -7.23 6.97 11.53
CA PHE A 67 -7.44 6.29 12.81
C PHE A 67 -7.02 7.19 13.99
N GLN A 68 -7.76 7.11 15.09
CA GLN A 68 -7.40 7.78 16.32
C GLN A 68 -6.22 7.09 17.01
N SER A 69 -5.53 7.83 17.88
CA SER A 69 -4.54 7.24 18.79
C SER A 69 -5.20 6.33 19.81
N THR A 70 -4.63 5.14 20.02
CA THR A 70 -5.01 4.25 21.14
C THR A 70 -3.78 3.88 21.96
N ARG A 71 -3.97 3.16 23.08
CA ARG A 71 -2.86 2.66 23.90
C ARG A 71 -1.89 1.77 23.11
N ARG A 72 -2.40 0.99 22.16
CA ARG A 72 -1.62 0.06 21.32
C ARG A 72 -1.21 0.66 19.97
N MET A 73 -1.75 1.82 19.61
CA MET A 73 -1.49 2.52 18.35
C MET A 73 -1.33 4.03 18.63
N ARG A 74 -0.26 4.39 19.33
CA ARG A 74 -0.08 5.74 19.90
C ARG A 74 0.05 6.84 18.85
N VAL A 75 0.70 6.53 17.73
CA VAL A 75 0.90 7.47 16.62
C VAL A 75 -0.28 7.50 15.64
N GLY A 76 -1.38 6.80 15.96
CA GLY A 76 -2.51 6.61 15.05
C GLY A 76 -2.14 5.71 13.87
N HIS A 77 -2.99 5.70 12.86
CA HIS A 77 -2.78 5.01 11.59
C HIS A 77 -3.58 5.68 10.48
N VAL A 78 -3.16 5.50 9.23
CA VAL A 78 -3.88 5.98 8.05
C VAL A 78 -3.87 4.90 6.99
N ALA A 79 -4.98 4.77 6.26
CA ALA A 79 -5.13 3.78 5.20
C ALA A 79 -5.99 4.35 4.07
N MET A 80 -5.56 4.18 2.82
CA MET A 80 -6.32 4.65 1.67
C MET A 80 -7.39 3.63 1.30
N VAL A 81 -8.58 4.10 0.98
CA VAL A 81 -9.66 3.29 0.41
C VAL A 81 -9.35 2.97 -1.06
N SER A 82 -9.07 1.72 -1.38
CA SER A 82 -8.90 1.27 -2.77
C SER A 82 -10.23 0.94 -3.44
N ARG A 83 -11.24 0.50 -2.67
CA ARG A 83 -12.58 0.19 -3.17
C ARG A 83 -13.64 0.39 -2.08
N VAL A 84 -14.81 0.88 -2.48
CA VAL A 84 -16.01 0.85 -1.62
C VAL A 84 -16.83 -0.37 -2.01
N VAL A 85 -17.05 -1.29 -1.07
CA VAL A 85 -17.77 -2.55 -1.31
C VAL A 85 -19.24 -2.41 -0.93
N SER A 86 -19.52 -1.73 0.18
CA SER A 86 -20.85 -1.37 0.65
C SER A 86 -20.78 -0.16 1.59
N ASP A 87 -21.92 0.28 2.12
CA ASP A 87 -21.99 1.36 3.12
C ASP A 87 -21.17 1.07 4.38
N ARG A 88 -20.89 -0.21 4.65
CA ARG A 88 -20.22 -0.69 5.87
C ARG A 88 -18.93 -1.46 5.60
N GLU A 89 -18.51 -1.56 4.34
CA GLU A 89 -17.29 -2.30 3.98
C GLU A 89 -16.51 -1.58 2.87
N VAL A 90 -15.21 -1.42 3.12
CA VAL A 90 -14.24 -0.90 2.16
C VAL A 90 -13.06 -1.86 2.06
N LEU A 91 -12.35 -1.77 0.95
CA LEU A 91 -11.01 -2.33 0.82
C LEU A 91 -10.00 -1.21 1.03
N LEU A 92 -8.98 -1.52 1.83
CA LEU A 92 -7.90 -0.62 2.18
C LEU A 92 -6.60 -1.05 1.51
N THR A 93 -5.80 -0.06 1.13
CA THR A 93 -4.39 -0.22 0.78
C THR A 93 -3.56 0.63 1.73
N HIS A 94 -2.63 -0.01 2.45
CA HIS A 94 -1.84 0.61 3.51
C HIS A 94 -0.58 -0.18 3.81
N ALA A 95 0.27 0.37 4.68
CA ALA A 95 1.52 -0.28 5.09
C ALA A 95 1.64 -0.38 6.61
N ASN A 96 2.53 -1.25 7.07
CA ASN A 96 2.92 -1.41 8.48
C ASN A 96 1.77 -1.78 9.43
N TRP A 97 0.82 -2.58 8.97
CA TRP A 97 -0.32 -3.00 9.78
C TRP A 97 -0.14 -4.40 10.37
N SER A 98 -0.24 -5.46 9.55
CA SER A 98 -0.12 -6.82 10.09
C SER A 98 1.33 -7.28 10.24
N ARG A 99 2.25 -6.69 9.48
CA ARG A 99 3.68 -6.97 9.55
C ARG A 99 4.47 -5.67 9.43
N PRO A 100 5.58 -5.54 10.18
CA PRO A 100 6.46 -4.39 10.09
C PRO A 100 6.90 -4.12 8.65
N GLY A 101 6.65 -2.91 8.13
CA GLY A 101 7.13 -2.47 6.82
C GLY A 101 6.36 -3.00 5.59
N ALA A 102 5.48 -3.99 5.76
CA ALA A 102 4.76 -4.64 4.66
C ALA A 102 3.67 -3.75 4.08
N ILE A 103 3.41 -3.88 2.78
CA ILE A 103 2.24 -3.29 2.13
C ILE A 103 1.13 -4.34 2.09
N GLU A 104 -0.08 -3.92 2.44
CA GLU A 104 -1.30 -4.68 2.34
C GLU A 104 -2.21 -3.97 1.35
N ARG A 105 -2.60 -4.65 0.26
CA ARG A 105 -3.48 -4.10 -0.77
C ARG A 105 -4.82 -4.81 -0.72
N ASN A 106 -5.88 -4.05 -0.96
CA ASN A 106 -7.25 -4.54 -1.05
C ASN A 106 -7.72 -5.35 0.18
N VAL A 107 -7.22 -5.01 1.37
CA VAL A 107 -7.58 -5.71 2.60
C VAL A 107 -8.85 -5.12 3.21
N ARG A 108 -9.71 -5.97 3.77
CA ARG A 108 -11.04 -5.55 4.23
C ARG A 108 -10.97 -4.65 5.46
N ALA A 109 -11.78 -3.60 5.47
CA ALA A 109 -12.18 -2.91 6.69
C ALA A 109 -13.70 -2.80 6.75
N ILE A 110 -14.24 -3.17 7.92
CA ILE A 110 -15.67 -3.14 8.20
C ILE A 110 -15.94 -2.09 9.25
N ASP A 111 -16.90 -1.23 8.98
CA ASP A 111 -17.48 -0.34 9.96
C ASP A 111 -18.29 -1.18 10.97
N VAL A 112 -17.91 -1.08 12.24
CA VAL A 112 -18.56 -1.75 13.38
C VAL A 112 -19.20 -0.77 14.35
N SER A 113 -19.17 0.53 14.04
CA SER A 113 -19.84 1.57 14.83
C SER A 113 -21.34 1.30 14.95
N ALA A 114 -21.92 1.62 16.09
CA ALA A 114 -23.37 1.49 16.28
C ALA A 114 -24.19 2.41 15.35
N ALA A 115 -23.60 3.55 14.95
CA ALA A 115 -24.31 4.63 14.28
C ALA A 115 -24.28 4.59 12.74
N GLY A 116 -23.53 3.68 12.10
CA GLY A 116 -23.42 3.74 10.63
C GLY A 116 -22.33 4.69 10.11
N ASP A 117 -21.50 5.28 10.99
CA ASP A 117 -20.78 6.52 10.71
C ASP A 117 -19.26 6.36 10.62
N TRP A 118 -18.76 5.14 10.49
CA TRP A 118 -17.33 4.83 10.40
C TRP A 118 -16.49 5.27 11.61
N SER A 119 -17.12 5.65 12.73
CA SER A 119 -16.42 6.04 13.96
C SER A 119 -15.62 4.90 14.61
N GLU A 120 -15.91 3.65 14.24
CA GLU A 120 -15.20 2.46 14.72
C GLU A 120 -15.13 1.38 13.65
N VAL A 121 -13.94 0.82 13.40
CA VAL A 121 -13.72 -0.19 12.36
C VAL A 121 -12.99 -1.42 12.87
N LYS A 122 -13.23 -2.56 12.22
CA LYS A 122 -12.35 -3.73 12.25
C LYS A 122 -11.63 -3.85 10.92
N VAL A 123 -10.32 -4.08 10.97
CA VAL A 123 -9.48 -4.22 9.79
C VAL A 123 -8.98 -5.66 9.70
N TRP A 124 -8.81 -6.15 8.49
CA TRP A 124 -8.10 -7.38 8.20
C TRP A 124 -6.73 -7.42 8.92
N TYR A 125 -6.32 -8.63 9.30
CA TYR A 125 -5.06 -8.87 9.99
C TYR A 125 -4.45 -10.19 9.50
N GLY A 126 -3.29 -10.08 8.86
CA GLY A 126 -2.63 -11.17 8.16
C GLY A 126 -2.36 -12.42 8.98
N PRO A 127 -1.86 -12.33 10.23
CA PRO A 127 -1.66 -13.48 11.08
C PRO A 127 -2.93 -14.32 11.34
N THR A 128 -4.11 -13.71 11.25
CA THR A 128 -5.40 -14.42 11.39
C THR A 128 -6.05 -14.79 10.06
N GLY A 129 -5.50 -14.34 8.92
CA GLY A 129 -6.06 -14.61 7.59
C GLY A 129 -7.46 -14.02 7.36
N GLY A 130 -7.87 -13.03 8.15
CA GLY A 130 -9.24 -12.49 8.16
C GLY A 130 -9.33 -11.20 8.97
N LEU A 131 -10.54 -10.80 9.35
CA LEU A 131 -10.73 -9.62 10.20
C LEU A 131 -10.07 -9.80 11.57
N GLY A 132 -9.32 -8.78 11.98
CA GLY A 132 -8.76 -8.71 13.32
C GLY A 132 -9.84 -8.67 14.39
N THR A 133 -9.47 -9.10 15.60
CA THR A 133 -10.39 -9.13 16.75
C THR A 133 -10.60 -7.75 17.37
N SER A 134 -9.64 -6.84 17.21
CA SER A 134 -9.67 -5.49 17.78
C SER A 134 -10.49 -4.54 16.93
N SER A 135 -11.34 -3.75 17.59
CA SER A 135 -11.99 -2.58 17.01
C SER A 135 -11.11 -1.35 17.20
N TYR A 136 -11.08 -0.46 16.22
CA TYR A 136 -10.26 0.74 16.22
C TYR A 136 -11.13 1.98 15.99
N PRO A 137 -11.06 2.99 16.88
CA PRO A 137 -11.74 4.25 16.66
C PRO A 137 -11.11 5.04 15.51
N THR A 138 -11.92 5.67 14.69
CA THR A 138 -11.47 6.53 13.59
C THR A 138 -12.06 7.93 13.72
N ASN A 139 -11.47 8.89 13.02
CA ASN A 139 -12.04 10.23 12.89
C ASN A 139 -12.93 10.38 11.65
N GLY A 140 -12.85 9.43 10.71
CA GLY A 140 -13.46 9.51 9.38
C GLY A 140 -12.43 9.54 8.25
N PHE A 141 -12.86 10.04 7.10
CA PHE A 141 -12.12 10.06 5.84
C PHE A 141 -11.63 11.46 5.49
N ILE A 142 -10.38 11.54 5.05
CA ILE A 142 -9.78 12.73 4.43
C ILE A 142 -9.87 12.54 2.92
N TYR A 143 -10.47 13.50 2.22
CA TYR A 143 -10.70 13.40 0.79
C TYR A 143 -9.56 14.04 0.01
N SER A 144 -8.91 13.27 -0.86
CA SER A 144 -7.81 13.71 -1.73
C SER A 144 -8.25 14.69 -2.83
N GLY A 145 -9.54 14.74 -3.15
CA GLY A 145 -10.08 15.50 -4.29
C GLY A 145 -9.83 14.86 -5.66
N HIS A 146 -9.06 13.76 -5.71
CA HIS A 146 -8.77 12.97 -6.90
C HIS A 146 -8.71 11.48 -6.53
N ALA A 147 -9.49 10.64 -7.20
CA ALA A 147 -9.39 9.19 -7.04
C ALA A 147 -8.16 8.69 -7.83
N PRO A 148 -7.20 7.98 -7.22
CA PRO A 148 -6.09 7.39 -7.94
C PRO A 148 -6.59 6.41 -9.01
N ALA A 149 -5.86 6.27 -10.11
CA ALA A 149 -6.05 5.15 -11.02
C ALA A 149 -5.61 3.87 -10.28
N ILE A 150 -6.57 3.18 -9.67
CA ILE A 150 -6.37 1.83 -9.13
C ILE A 150 -6.62 0.88 -10.30
N ASP A 151 -5.62 0.11 -10.71
CA ASP A 151 -5.82 -0.95 -11.70
C ASP A 151 -6.94 -1.88 -11.22
N ASP A 152 -7.83 -2.32 -12.13
CA ASP A 152 -8.97 -3.22 -11.85
C ASP A 152 -8.52 -4.66 -11.46
N GLU A 153 -7.44 -4.79 -10.70
CA GLU A 153 -7.02 -6.04 -10.08
C GLU A 153 -8.16 -6.58 -9.20
N PRO A 154 -8.40 -7.90 -9.22
CA PRO A 154 -9.42 -8.50 -8.37
C PRO A 154 -9.15 -8.16 -6.90
N ALA A 155 -10.21 -8.07 -6.10
CA ALA A 155 -10.23 -7.73 -4.67
C ALA A 155 -9.52 -8.76 -3.76
N THR A 156 -8.54 -9.49 -4.28
CA THR A 156 -7.74 -10.43 -3.53
C THR A 156 -6.84 -9.64 -2.59
N PRO A 157 -6.90 -9.87 -1.27
CA PRO A 157 -5.96 -9.25 -0.36
C PRO A 157 -4.55 -9.76 -0.70
N THR A 158 -3.64 -8.85 -1.02
CA THR A 158 -2.22 -9.16 -1.19
C THR A 158 -1.43 -8.57 -0.04
N VAL A 159 -0.46 -9.34 0.44
CA VAL A 159 0.54 -8.86 1.41
C VAL A 159 1.87 -8.90 0.71
N ASP A 160 2.34 -7.73 0.30
CA ASP A 160 3.55 -7.60 -0.49
C ASP A 160 4.65 -7.00 0.39
N MET A 161 5.77 -7.72 0.47
CA MET A 161 7.05 -7.16 0.90
C MET A 161 7.73 -6.64 -0.37
N ASP A 162 7.17 -5.57 -0.95
CA ASP A 162 7.43 -5.18 -2.35
C ASP A 162 8.93 -5.15 -2.70
N THR A 163 9.29 -5.94 -3.70
CA THR A 163 10.65 -6.08 -4.25
C THR A 163 10.75 -5.51 -5.68
N SER A 164 9.80 -4.68 -6.12
CA SER A 164 9.53 -4.53 -7.55
C SER A 164 8.96 -3.17 -7.97
N ILE A 165 9.64 -2.07 -7.63
CA ILE A 165 9.49 -0.80 -8.37
C ILE A 165 10.79 -0.44 -9.09
N ILE A 166 11.31 -1.34 -9.94
CA ILE A 166 12.10 -0.98 -11.15
C ILE A 166 11.94 -2.12 -12.18
N ALA A 167 10.79 -2.22 -12.84
CA ALA A 167 10.68 -3.01 -14.06
C ALA A 167 11.11 -2.16 -15.26
N THR A 168 12.43 -1.97 -15.46
CA THR A 168 12.93 -1.53 -16.76
C THR A 168 12.88 -2.72 -17.70
N ALA A 169 11.78 -2.85 -18.45
CA ALA A 169 11.67 -3.81 -19.52
C ALA A 169 12.63 -3.43 -20.67
N ALA A 170 13.79 -4.06 -20.72
CA ALA A 170 14.56 -4.14 -21.97
C ALA A 170 14.07 -5.38 -22.73
N ALA A 171 13.16 -5.18 -23.68
CA ALA A 171 12.77 -6.22 -24.62
C ALA A 171 13.97 -6.58 -25.51
N VAL A 172 14.46 -7.82 -25.40
CA VAL A 172 15.45 -8.37 -26.33
C VAL A 172 14.72 -8.82 -27.59
N PRO A 173 15.10 -8.36 -28.80
CA PRO A 173 14.47 -8.82 -30.02
C PRO A 173 14.95 -10.24 -30.36
N VAL A 174 14.00 -11.16 -30.53
CA VAL A 174 14.28 -12.52 -31.03
C VAL A 174 14.36 -12.46 -32.54
N VAL A 175 15.54 -12.71 -33.10
CA VAL A 175 15.75 -12.84 -34.55
C VAL A 175 15.28 -14.24 -34.98
N PRO A 176 14.38 -14.39 -35.96
CA PRO A 176 13.98 -15.71 -36.42
C PRO A 176 15.09 -16.33 -37.29
N VAL A 177 15.44 -17.59 -37.01
CA VAL A 177 16.31 -18.40 -37.86
C VAL A 177 15.48 -18.96 -39.02
N ALA A 178 15.88 -18.65 -40.25
CA ALA A 178 15.29 -19.17 -41.47
C ALA A 178 15.55 -20.68 -41.60
N ALA A 179 14.50 -21.45 -41.90
CA ALA A 179 14.59 -22.85 -42.26
C ALA A 179 15.16 -23.02 -43.68
N LYS A 180 15.99 -24.05 -43.88
CA LYS A 180 16.43 -24.53 -45.19
C LYS A 180 15.96 -25.95 -45.38
#